data_AF-A0A8J7MCL7-F1
#
_entry.id   AF-A0A8J7MCL7-F1
#
_cell.length_a   1.000
_cell.length_b   1.000
_cell.length_c   1.000
_cell.angle_alpha   90.00
_cell.angle_beta   90.00
_cell.angle_gamma   90.00
#
_symmetry.space_group_name_H-M   'P 1'
#
loop_
_entity.id
_entity.type
_entity.pdbx_description
1 polymer ?
#
loop_
_entity_poly.entity_id
_entity_poly.type
_entity_poly.pdbx_seq_one_letter_code
_entity_poly.pdbx_strand_id
1 'polypeptide(L)'
;MKYKLLLSIALSVLFLGCEKPANSSKNFKVQSSLMTESEISSFDDALAKLDTVMSEKAPLLHGKFAPGATDEDIAQLREALGGHEITSLEAWFRWHNGPKERFLGLVPLGEVVSIKQAIEYRESLSMAGASLRGSSVMIMEDGAGDGYFLDITSDPPRVFYEMMEDPYPTYYGSLPEFVDFIIKGFSSEVFSEDAKGWFVEDEDRFEAFEKNYLDKHNKH
;
A
#
# COMPACT_ATOMS: atom_id res chain seq x y z
N MET A 1 43.01 -20.32 -50.58
CA MET A 1 42.16 -21.20 -49.74
C MET A 1 41.28 -20.30 -48.89
N LYS A 2 40.09 -19.88 -49.32
CA LYS A 2 38.80 -20.60 -49.33
C LYS A 2 38.56 -21.38 -48.03
N TYR A 3 37.77 -20.83 -47.11
CA TYR A 3 36.52 -21.43 -46.61
C TYR A 3 35.57 -20.32 -46.13
N LYS A 4 34.46 -20.14 -46.87
CA LYS A 4 33.26 -19.43 -46.45
C LYS A 4 32.48 -20.39 -45.54
N LEU A 5 32.09 -19.96 -44.34
CA LEU A 5 31.05 -20.64 -43.57
C LEU A 5 29.88 -19.67 -43.44
N LEU A 6 28.85 -19.92 -44.25
CA LEU A 6 27.56 -19.24 -44.19
C LEU A 6 26.72 -19.97 -43.14
N LEU A 7 26.41 -19.31 -42.03
CA LEU A 7 25.42 -19.76 -41.07
C LEU A 7 24.14 -18.94 -41.29
N SER A 8 23.24 -19.45 -42.13
CA SER A 8 21.88 -18.92 -42.27
C SER A 8 21.04 -19.43 -41.09
N ILE A 9 20.81 -18.56 -40.10
CA ILE A 9 19.77 -18.78 -39.10
C ILE A 9 18.48 -18.17 -39.67
N ALA A 10 17.58 -19.03 -40.13
CA ALA A 10 16.24 -18.65 -40.51
C ALA A 10 15.44 -18.33 -39.22
N LEU A 11 15.24 -17.04 -38.97
CA LEU A 11 14.39 -16.55 -37.89
C LEU A 11 12.92 -16.61 -38.37
N SER A 12 12.27 -17.73 -38.11
CA SER A 12 10.81 -17.86 -38.28
C SER A 12 10.12 -17.14 -37.12
N VAL A 13 9.77 -15.88 -37.33
CA VAL A 13 8.85 -15.13 -36.47
C VAL A 13 7.46 -15.71 -36.63
N LEU A 14 7.10 -16.66 -35.76
CA LEU A 14 5.72 -17.07 -35.54
C LEU A 14 5.02 -15.94 -34.76
N PHE A 15 4.27 -15.11 -35.49
CA PHE A 15 3.21 -14.28 -34.91
C PHE A 15 2.13 -15.21 -34.37
N LEU A 16 2.31 -15.67 -33.13
CA LEU A 16 1.19 -16.17 -32.33
C LEU A 16 0.35 -14.95 -31.98
N GLY A 17 -0.87 -14.91 -32.52
CA GLY A 17 -1.84 -13.89 -32.20
C GLY A 17 -2.04 -13.82 -30.69
N CYS A 18 -1.77 -12.64 -30.11
CA CYS A 18 -2.33 -12.27 -28.83
C CYS A 18 -3.84 -12.19 -28.99
N GLU A 19 -4.53 -13.32 -28.83
CA GLU A 19 -5.93 -13.30 -28.45
C GLU A 19 -5.99 -12.59 -27.11
N LYS A 20 -6.56 -11.38 -27.12
CA LYS A 20 -6.94 -10.67 -25.88
C LYS A 20 -7.70 -11.68 -25.03
N PRO A 21 -7.21 -12.06 -23.83
CA PRO A 21 -7.99 -12.92 -22.97
C PRO A 21 -9.34 -12.25 -22.74
N ALA A 22 -10.42 -12.95 -23.10
CA ALA A 22 -11.76 -12.54 -22.78
C ALA A 22 -11.78 -12.32 -21.27
N ASN A 23 -11.94 -11.05 -20.90
CA ASN A 23 -11.86 -10.55 -19.53
C ASN A 23 -12.99 -11.22 -18.75
N SER A 24 -12.68 -12.38 -18.16
CA SER A 24 -13.56 -13.10 -17.25
C SER A 24 -13.56 -12.31 -15.95
N SER A 25 -14.31 -11.21 -15.97
CA SER A 25 -14.65 -10.43 -14.79
C SER A 25 -15.51 -11.35 -13.92
N LYS A 26 -14.88 -12.23 -13.14
CA LYS A 26 -15.53 -12.83 -11.98
C LYS A 26 -16.02 -11.64 -11.17
N ASN A 27 -17.35 -11.54 -11.01
CA ASN A 27 -18.00 -10.48 -10.25
C ASN A 27 -17.41 -10.47 -8.84
N PHE A 28 -16.39 -9.64 -8.65
CA PHE A 28 -15.74 -9.45 -7.37
C PHE A 28 -16.69 -8.61 -6.53
N LYS A 29 -17.34 -9.24 -5.54
CA LYS A 29 -18.29 -8.53 -4.68
C LYS A 29 -17.48 -7.81 -3.60
N VAL A 30 -17.00 -6.60 -3.91
CA VAL A 30 -16.53 -5.68 -2.86
C VAL A 30 -17.75 -5.38 -1.99
N GLN A 31 -17.65 -5.67 -0.70
CA GLN A 31 -18.69 -5.24 0.23
C GLN A 31 -18.49 -3.73 0.43
N SER A 32 -19.47 -2.95 -0.03
CA SER A 32 -19.55 -1.54 0.33
C SER A 32 -19.94 -1.48 1.81
N SER A 33 -18.93 -1.59 2.68
CA SER A 33 -19.07 -1.28 4.09
C SER A 33 -18.89 0.22 4.21
N LEU A 34 -20.01 0.94 4.23
CA LEU A 34 -20.00 2.36 4.51
C LEU A 34 -19.69 2.53 6.00
N MET A 35 -18.54 3.14 6.30
CA MET A 35 -18.23 3.59 7.66
C MET A 35 -19.36 4.48 8.16
N THR A 36 -19.72 4.35 9.43
CA THR A 36 -20.62 5.28 10.08
C THR A 36 -19.99 6.67 10.15
N GLU A 37 -20.80 7.73 10.24
CA GLU A 37 -20.29 9.11 10.39
C GLU A 37 -19.34 9.25 11.59
N SER A 38 -19.60 8.50 12.68
CA SER A 38 -18.73 8.47 13.85
C SER A 38 -17.37 7.84 13.56
N GLU A 39 -17.32 6.79 12.74
CA GLU A 39 -16.07 6.14 12.35
C GLU A 39 -15.28 6.99 11.37
N ILE A 40 -15.95 7.70 10.46
CA ILE A 40 -15.32 8.66 9.53
C ILE A 40 -14.66 9.79 10.32
N SER A 41 -15.43 10.44 11.22
CA SER A 41 -14.88 11.49 12.09
C SER A 41 -13.71 10.98 12.92
N SER A 42 -13.80 9.76 13.45
CA SER A 42 -12.71 9.15 14.21
C SER A 42 -11.46 8.89 13.36
N PHE A 43 -11.60 8.63 12.07
CA PHE A 43 -10.44 8.41 11.20
C PHE A 43 -9.79 9.72 10.75
N ASP A 44 -10.59 10.74 10.43
CA ASP A 44 -10.08 12.08 10.14
C ASP A 44 -9.31 12.64 11.36
N ASP A 45 -9.82 12.43 12.58
CA ASP A 45 -9.12 12.77 13.82
C ASP A 45 -7.80 12.01 13.97
N ALA A 46 -7.75 10.73 13.57
CA ALA A 46 -6.53 9.93 13.61
C ALA A 46 -5.48 10.44 12.61
N LEU A 47 -5.89 10.78 11.38
CA LEU A 47 -5.00 11.36 10.37
C LEU A 47 -4.49 12.74 10.78
N ALA A 48 -5.34 13.60 11.34
CA ALA A 48 -4.92 14.90 11.86
C ALA A 48 -3.91 14.76 13.01
N LYS A 49 -4.09 13.75 13.87
CA LYS A 49 -3.14 13.42 14.94
C LYS A 49 -1.82 12.89 14.37
N LEU A 50 -1.86 12.03 13.34
CA LEU A 50 -0.67 11.57 12.65
C LEU A 50 0.11 12.75 12.05
N ASP A 51 -0.57 13.65 11.34
CA ASP A 51 0.02 14.86 10.77
C ASP A 51 0.72 15.71 11.83
N THR A 52 0.05 15.93 12.97
CA THR A 52 0.63 16.65 14.11
C THR A 52 1.89 15.95 14.63
N VAL A 53 1.82 14.65 14.91
CA VAL A 53 2.96 13.89 15.43
C VAL A 53 4.13 13.89 14.45
N MET A 54 3.87 13.72 13.17
CA MET A 54 4.91 13.77 12.14
C MET A 54 5.56 15.15 12.05
N SER A 55 4.77 16.22 12.07
CA SER A 55 5.29 17.59 12.03
C SER A 55 6.18 17.93 13.22
N GLU A 56 5.93 17.31 14.38
CA GLU A 56 6.71 17.52 15.61
C GLU A 56 7.92 16.59 15.74
N LYS A 57 7.77 15.32 15.37
CA LYS A 57 8.75 14.25 15.62
C LYS A 57 9.63 13.94 14.42
N ALA A 58 9.15 14.17 13.21
CA ALA A 58 9.85 13.89 11.96
C ALA A 58 9.56 14.97 10.89
N PRO A 59 9.88 16.25 11.16
CA PRO A 59 9.51 17.37 10.30
C PRO A 59 10.14 17.31 8.89
N LEU A 60 11.37 16.80 8.74
CA LEU A 60 12.01 16.71 7.44
C LEU A 60 11.37 15.62 6.58
N LEU A 61 11.03 14.48 7.19
CA LEU A 61 10.29 13.37 6.60
C LEU A 61 8.88 13.81 6.21
N HIS A 62 8.16 14.49 7.11
CA HIS A 62 6.83 15.06 6.85
C HIS A 62 6.86 16.01 5.64
N GLY A 63 7.88 16.87 5.56
CA GLY A 63 8.07 17.80 4.44
C GLY A 63 8.23 17.14 3.05
N LYS A 64 8.54 15.84 3.00
CA LYS A 64 8.73 15.07 1.76
C LYS A 64 7.45 14.45 1.21
N PHE A 65 6.33 14.44 1.94
CA PHE A 65 5.08 13.95 1.36
C PHE A 65 4.52 14.89 0.30
N ALA A 66 3.90 14.32 -0.73
CA ALA A 66 3.14 15.06 -1.73
C ALA A 66 1.84 15.59 -1.11
N PRO A 67 1.25 16.66 -1.66
CA PRO A 67 -0.10 17.06 -1.27
C PRO A 67 -1.11 15.90 -1.38
N GLY A 68 -2.20 16.00 -0.63
CA GLY A 68 -3.32 15.07 -0.71
C GLY A 68 -3.93 14.97 -2.11
N ALA A 69 -4.54 13.82 -2.39
CA ALA A 69 -5.23 13.52 -3.64
C ALA A 69 -6.37 14.50 -3.95
N THR A 70 -6.50 14.90 -5.22
CA THR A 70 -7.62 15.72 -5.68
C THR A 70 -8.89 14.88 -5.88
N ASP A 71 -10.03 15.53 -6.12
CA ASP A 71 -11.27 14.81 -6.42
C ASP A 71 -11.16 14.00 -7.73
N GLU A 72 -10.39 14.48 -8.70
CA GLU A 72 -10.08 13.75 -9.93
C GLU A 72 -9.23 12.51 -9.68
N ASP A 73 -8.27 12.57 -8.74
CA ASP A 73 -7.48 11.40 -8.34
C ASP A 73 -8.35 10.35 -7.64
N ILE A 74 -9.24 10.78 -6.74
CA ILE A 74 -10.18 9.89 -6.05
C ILE A 74 -11.20 9.28 -7.02
N ALA A 75 -11.65 10.02 -8.03
CA ALA A 75 -12.51 9.47 -9.08
C ALA A 75 -11.82 8.35 -9.86
N GLN A 76 -10.53 8.50 -10.20
CA GLN A 76 -9.73 7.45 -10.85
C GLN A 76 -9.57 6.22 -9.95
N LEU A 77 -9.31 6.43 -8.65
CA LEU A 77 -9.24 5.33 -7.69
C LEU A 77 -10.57 4.54 -7.65
N ARG A 78 -11.71 5.24 -7.53
CA ARG A 78 -13.03 4.60 -7.52
C ARG A 78 -13.29 3.83 -8.81
N GLU A 79 -12.94 4.38 -9.97
CA GLU A 79 -13.06 3.70 -11.26
C GLU A 79 -12.24 2.40 -11.28
N ALA A 80 -10.98 2.44 -10.85
CA ALA A 80 -10.11 1.27 -10.74
C ALA A 80 -10.64 0.21 -9.75
N LEU A 81 -11.42 0.65 -8.76
CA LEU A 81 -12.14 -0.19 -7.82
C LEU A 81 -13.55 -0.57 -8.29
N GLY A 82 -13.89 -0.40 -9.57
CA GLY A 82 -15.20 -0.81 -10.10
C GLY A 82 -16.38 0.04 -9.61
N GLY A 83 -16.12 1.30 -9.25
CA GLY A 83 -17.09 2.26 -8.72
C GLY A 83 -17.34 2.14 -7.21
N HIS A 84 -16.58 1.31 -6.50
CA HIS A 84 -16.71 1.15 -5.05
C HIS A 84 -16.07 2.33 -4.31
N GLU A 85 -16.82 2.91 -3.38
CA GLU A 85 -16.35 3.93 -2.44
C GLU A 85 -15.82 3.24 -1.17
N ILE A 86 -14.59 3.55 -0.78
CA ILE A 86 -13.94 3.02 0.42
C ILE A 86 -13.41 4.22 1.20
N THR A 87 -14.24 4.74 2.10
CA THR A 87 -14.01 6.05 2.74
C THR A 87 -12.67 6.16 3.44
N SER A 88 -12.24 5.11 4.16
CA SER A 88 -10.93 5.10 4.82
C SER A 88 -9.77 5.16 3.82
N LEU A 89 -9.85 4.42 2.71
CA LEU A 89 -8.81 4.46 1.68
C LEU A 89 -8.74 5.83 1.00
N GLU A 90 -9.88 6.45 0.74
CA GLU A 90 -9.94 7.80 0.17
C GLU A 90 -9.34 8.84 1.12
N ALA A 91 -9.69 8.77 2.41
CA ALA A 91 -9.13 9.66 3.42
C ALA A 91 -7.60 9.48 3.57
N TRP A 92 -7.09 8.25 3.48
CA TRP A 92 -5.65 7.98 3.44
C TRP A 92 -4.94 8.71 2.29
N PHE A 93 -5.45 8.62 1.07
CA PHE A 93 -4.85 9.30 -0.07
C PHE A 93 -5.09 10.83 -0.07
N ARG A 94 -6.17 11.30 0.57
CA ARG A 94 -6.40 12.73 0.79
C ARG A 94 -5.48 13.34 1.85
N TRP A 95 -4.94 12.52 2.76
CA TRP A 95 -3.87 12.98 3.65
C TRP A 95 -2.59 13.24 2.85
N HIS A 96 -2.07 12.22 2.16
CA HIS A 96 -0.94 12.37 1.23
C HIS A 96 -1.04 11.41 0.05
N ASN A 97 -0.84 11.90 -1.18
CA ASN A 97 -0.87 11.09 -2.40
C ASN A 97 0.54 10.58 -2.78
N GLY A 98 1.18 9.87 -1.84
CA GLY A 98 2.56 9.41 -1.99
C GLY A 98 3.61 10.49 -1.69
N PRO A 99 4.88 10.24 -2.04
CA PRO A 99 5.98 11.14 -1.73
C PRO A 99 6.33 12.08 -2.89
N LYS A 100 6.93 13.23 -2.58
CA LYS A 100 7.51 14.16 -3.57
C LYS A 100 8.77 13.58 -4.24
N GLU A 101 9.45 12.69 -3.53
CA GLU A 101 10.71 12.05 -3.93
C GLU A 101 10.61 10.54 -3.73
N ARG A 102 11.43 9.75 -4.43
CA ARG A 102 11.42 8.29 -4.27
C ARG A 102 11.93 7.88 -2.88
N PHE A 103 11.50 6.69 -2.44
CA PHE A 103 11.98 6.01 -1.24
C PHE A 103 11.65 6.72 0.07
N LEU A 104 10.35 6.86 0.36
CA LEU A 104 9.87 7.52 1.58
C LEU A 104 9.17 6.53 2.51
N GLY A 105 9.97 5.86 3.34
CA GLY A 105 9.46 5.00 4.41
C GLY A 105 8.65 5.79 5.44
N LEU A 106 7.58 5.17 5.95
CA LEU A 106 6.78 5.66 7.08
C LEU A 106 6.72 4.65 8.24
N VAL A 107 6.91 3.38 7.91
CA VAL A 107 7.08 2.24 8.82
C VAL A 107 8.16 1.32 8.25
N PRO A 108 8.66 0.34 9.01
CA PRO A 108 9.60 -0.65 8.50
C PRO A 108 9.02 -1.35 7.26
N LEU A 109 9.79 -1.38 6.18
CA LEU A 109 9.40 -1.95 4.88
C LEU A 109 8.11 -1.34 4.29
N GLY A 110 7.80 -0.07 4.60
CA GLY A 110 6.59 0.59 4.15
C GLY A 110 6.84 2.00 3.61
N GLU A 111 7.09 2.10 2.31
CA GLU A 111 7.14 3.35 1.54
C GLU A 111 5.75 3.72 1.04
N VAL A 112 5.31 4.95 1.29
CA VAL A 112 3.96 5.38 0.90
C VAL A 112 3.82 5.41 -0.62
N VAL A 113 2.74 4.81 -1.14
CA VAL A 113 2.44 4.82 -2.58
C VAL A 113 1.44 5.92 -2.92
N SER A 114 1.54 6.45 -4.15
CA SER A 114 0.49 7.28 -4.74
C SER A 114 -0.70 6.45 -5.23
N ILE A 115 -1.86 7.07 -5.46
CA ILE A 115 -3.02 6.43 -6.10
C ILE A 115 -2.62 5.78 -7.42
N LYS A 116 -1.80 6.46 -8.23
CA LYS A 116 -1.33 5.94 -9.50
C LYS A 116 -0.57 4.62 -9.32
N GLN A 117 0.39 4.57 -8.38
CA GLN A 117 1.12 3.35 -8.05
C GLN A 117 0.18 2.26 -7.52
N ALA A 118 -0.75 2.61 -6.63
CA ALA A 118 -1.71 1.66 -6.07
C ALA A 118 -2.57 0.99 -7.16
N ILE A 119 -3.00 1.74 -8.16
CA ILE A 119 -3.74 1.22 -9.33
C ILE A 119 -2.83 0.31 -10.17
N GLU A 120 -1.62 0.75 -10.53
CA GLU A 120 -0.65 -0.04 -11.29
C GLU A 120 -0.30 -1.38 -10.59
N TYR A 121 -0.09 -1.34 -9.27
CA TYR A 121 0.12 -2.52 -8.45
C TYR A 121 -1.08 -3.45 -8.48
N ARG A 122 -2.29 -2.92 -8.29
CA ARG A 122 -3.50 -3.73 -8.31
C ARG A 122 -3.72 -4.41 -9.66
N GLU A 123 -3.53 -3.69 -10.77
CA GLU A 123 -3.64 -4.26 -12.12
C GLU A 123 -2.64 -5.39 -12.32
N SER A 124 -1.36 -5.17 -12.01
CA SER A 124 -0.32 -6.18 -12.16
C SER A 124 -0.57 -7.43 -11.29
N LEU A 125 -0.97 -7.24 -10.04
CA LEU A 125 -1.23 -8.33 -9.09
C LEU A 125 -2.51 -9.10 -9.43
N SER A 126 -3.55 -8.42 -9.93
CA SER A 126 -4.79 -9.09 -10.37
C SER A 126 -4.56 -10.06 -11.53
N MET A 127 -3.57 -9.78 -12.39
CA MET A 127 -3.19 -10.66 -13.49
C MET A 127 -2.39 -11.88 -13.03
N ALA A 128 -1.68 -11.78 -11.89
CA ALA A 128 -0.84 -12.86 -11.36
C ALA A 128 -1.65 -14.02 -10.74
N GLY A 129 -2.94 -13.80 -10.44
CA GLY A 129 -3.86 -14.86 -10.00
C GLY A 129 -4.67 -14.49 -8.75
N ALA A 130 -5.27 -15.52 -8.13
CA ALA A 130 -6.16 -15.37 -6.96
C ALA A 130 -5.37 -15.34 -5.64
N SER A 131 -4.45 -14.38 -5.49
CA SER A 131 -3.86 -14.04 -4.19
C SER A 131 -4.69 -12.95 -3.51
N LEU A 132 -4.58 -12.86 -2.18
CA LEU A 132 -5.20 -11.78 -1.40
C LEU A 132 -4.77 -10.40 -1.94
N ARG A 133 -3.51 -10.28 -2.36
CA ARG A 133 -2.92 -9.10 -3.02
C ARG A 133 -3.69 -8.65 -4.26
N GLY A 134 -4.08 -9.58 -5.13
CA GLY A 134 -4.81 -9.26 -6.36
C GLY A 134 -6.22 -8.69 -6.14
N SER A 135 -6.77 -8.92 -4.94
CA SER A 135 -8.06 -8.35 -4.50
C SER A 135 -7.93 -7.17 -3.52
N SER A 136 -6.72 -6.77 -3.17
CA SER A 136 -6.43 -5.71 -2.19
C SER A 136 -5.88 -4.46 -2.87
N VAL A 137 -5.71 -3.38 -2.10
CA VAL A 137 -5.06 -2.14 -2.57
C VAL A 137 -3.75 -1.97 -1.82
N MET A 138 -2.62 -1.89 -2.52
CA MET A 138 -1.35 -1.56 -1.89
C MET A 138 -1.39 -0.10 -1.40
N ILE A 139 -1.07 0.12 -0.13
CA ILE A 139 -1.01 1.45 0.49
C ILE A 139 0.43 1.86 0.84
N MET A 140 1.34 0.88 1.00
CA MET A 140 2.78 1.10 1.09
C MET A 140 3.54 -0.07 0.48
N GLU A 141 4.70 0.19 -0.13
CA GLU A 141 5.58 -0.80 -0.77
C GLU A 141 6.95 -0.89 -0.07
N ASP A 142 7.67 -2.00 -0.21
CA ASP A 142 9.03 -2.15 0.33
C ASP A 142 10.14 -2.02 -0.74
N GLY A 143 9.76 -1.73 -1.99
CA GLY A 143 10.66 -1.63 -3.14
C GLY A 143 11.06 -2.97 -3.79
N ALA A 144 10.68 -4.10 -3.20
CA ALA A 144 10.82 -5.44 -3.79
C ALA A 144 9.49 -5.97 -4.36
N GLY A 145 8.44 -5.16 -4.27
CA GLY A 145 7.09 -5.52 -4.67
C GLY A 145 6.28 -6.09 -3.51
N ASP A 146 6.81 -6.19 -2.30
CA ASP A 146 6.04 -6.53 -1.11
C ASP A 146 5.59 -5.26 -0.39
N GLY A 147 4.81 -5.40 0.69
CA GLY A 147 4.36 -4.21 1.40
C GLY A 147 3.04 -4.38 2.16
N TYR A 148 2.45 -3.23 2.45
CA TYR A 148 1.21 -3.10 3.20
C TYR A 148 0.05 -2.91 2.23
N PHE A 149 -0.98 -3.72 2.43
CA PHE A 149 -2.18 -3.77 1.61
C PHE A 149 -3.42 -3.55 2.47
N LEU A 150 -4.43 -2.90 1.90
CA LEU A 150 -5.77 -2.86 2.44
C LEU A 150 -6.62 -3.96 1.79
N ASP A 151 -7.02 -4.95 2.57
CA ASP A 151 -8.00 -5.97 2.22
C ASP A 151 -9.39 -5.34 2.14
N ILE A 152 -9.74 -4.86 0.95
CA ILE A 152 -11.04 -4.25 0.64
C ILE A 152 -12.18 -5.28 0.52
N THR A 153 -11.87 -6.55 0.75
CA THR A 153 -12.77 -7.70 0.62
C THR A 153 -13.31 -8.11 1.98
N SER A 154 -12.54 -7.82 3.03
CA SER A 154 -12.93 -7.95 4.44
C SER A 154 -13.94 -6.87 4.88
N ASP A 155 -14.74 -7.21 5.88
CA ASP A 155 -15.69 -6.29 6.51
C ASP A 155 -15.49 -6.30 8.05
N PRO A 156 -14.96 -5.22 8.64
CA PRO A 156 -14.47 -4.00 7.97
C PRO A 156 -13.16 -4.25 7.19
N PRO A 157 -12.77 -3.37 6.24
CA PRO A 157 -11.49 -3.46 5.54
C PRO A 157 -10.28 -3.46 6.50
N ARG A 158 -9.30 -4.33 6.25
CA ARG A 158 -8.14 -4.54 7.13
C ARG A 158 -6.81 -4.32 6.43
N VAL A 159 -5.87 -3.69 7.12
CA VAL A 159 -4.48 -3.58 6.69
C VAL A 159 -3.72 -4.86 7.06
N PHE A 160 -2.96 -5.36 6.11
CA PHE A 160 -2.02 -6.45 6.32
C PHE A 160 -0.70 -6.19 5.60
N TYR A 161 0.38 -6.75 6.12
CA TYR A 161 1.67 -6.87 5.45
C TYR A 161 1.80 -8.27 4.87
N GLU A 162 2.27 -8.38 3.63
CA GLU A 162 2.51 -9.67 2.95
C GLU A 162 3.81 -9.61 2.15
N MET A 163 4.69 -10.58 2.40
CA MET A 163 5.90 -10.85 1.59
C MET A 163 5.61 -11.97 0.60
N MET A 164 6.20 -11.93 -0.58
CA MET A 164 5.98 -12.97 -1.59
C MET A 164 6.48 -14.35 -1.10
N GLU A 165 7.54 -14.36 -0.30
CA GLU A 165 8.16 -15.57 0.24
C GLU A 165 7.47 -16.13 1.49
N ASP A 166 6.59 -15.35 2.15
CA ASP A 166 5.90 -15.77 3.37
C ASP A 166 4.46 -16.22 3.06
N PRO A 167 4.07 -17.44 3.43
CA PRO A 167 2.70 -17.91 3.22
C PRO A 167 1.62 -17.22 4.06
N TYR A 168 1.96 -16.39 5.06
CA TYR A 168 0.98 -15.83 5.99
C TYR A 168 1.06 -14.29 6.10
N PRO A 169 -0.04 -13.58 5.77
CA PRO A 169 -0.09 -12.13 5.98
C PRO A 169 -0.16 -11.78 7.48
N THR A 170 0.53 -10.70 7.85
CA THR A 170 0.45 -10.13 9.21
C THR A 170 -0.56 -9.00 9.22
N TYR A 171 -1.64 -9.13 9.99
CA TYR A 171 -2.70 -8.12 10.06
C TYR A 171 -2.46 -7.08 11.14
N TYR A 172 -2.63 -5.80 10.79
CA TYR A 172 -2.50 -4.66 11.70
C TYR A 172 -3.84 -4.05 12.13
N GLY A 173 -4.96 -4.69 11.74
CA GLY A 173 -6.31 -4.23 12.04
C GLY A 173 -6.92 -3.46 10.88
N SER A 174 -7.86 -2.58 11.15
CA SER A 174 -8.41 -1.58 10.24
C SER A 174 -7.40 -0.47 9.91
N LEU A 175 -7.70 0.36 8.89
CA LEU A 175 -6.83 1.47 8.54
C LEU A 175 -6.65 2.53 9.67
N PRO A 176 -7.68 2.88 10.47
CA PRO A 176 -7.50 3.71 11.67
C PRO A 176 -6.57 3.09 12.71
N GLU A 177 -6.67 1.78 12.95
CA GLU A 177 -5.76 1.07 13.86
C GLU A 177 -4.34 1.12 13.31
N PHE A 178 -4.15 0.87 12.02
CA PHE A 178 -2.85 0.99 11.39
C PHE A 178 -2.25 2.41 11.48
N VAL A 179 -3.05 3.46 11.37
CA VAL A 179 -2.59 4.84 11.64
C VAL A 179 -2.17 5.03 13.09
N ASP A 180 -2.91 4.45 14.05
CA ASP A 180 -2.52 4.48 15.47
C ASP A 180 -1.21 3.73 15.74
N PHE A 181 -0.91 2.64 15.03
CA PHE A 181 0.39 1.98 15.05
C PHE A 181 1.53 2.95 14.68
N ILE A 182 1.37 3.68 13.56
CA ILE A 182 2.36 4.66 13.08
C ILE A 182 2.56 5.78 14.12
N ILE A 183 1.45 6.34 14.62
CA ILE A 183 1.45 7.39 15.66
C ILE A 183 2.23 6.93 16.89
N LYS A 184 1.96 5.71 17.37
CA LYS A 184 2.62 5.15 18.56
C LYS A 184 4.10 4.90 18.32
N GLY A 185 4.50 4.49 17.11
CA GLY A 185 5.90 4.29 16.76
C GLY A 185 6.71 5.59 16.88
N PHE A 186 6.23 6.69 16.28
CA PHE A 186 6.89 8.00 16.42
C PHE A 186 6.80 8.56 17.85
N SER A 187 5.63 8.42 18.51
CA SER A 187 5.42 8.94 19.86
C SER A 187 6.30 8.24 20.91
N SER A 188 6.66 6.97 20.66
CA SER A 188 7.54 6.19 21.53
C SER A 188 9.00 6.20 21.08
N GLU A 189 9.35 6.96 20.04
CA GLU A 189 10.71 7.03 19.49
C GLU A 189 11.23 5.66 18.99
N VAL A 190 10.33 4.76 18.60
CA VAL A 190 10.68 3.55 17.83
C VAL A 190 10.85 3.92 16.36
N PHE A 191 10.05 4.88 15.88
CA PHE A 191 10.21 5.51 14.58
C PHE A 191 10.75 6.92 14.74
N SER A 192 11.63 7.32 13.84
CA SER A 192 12.28 8.63 13.85
C SER A 192 12.72 9.03 12.44
N GLU A 193 13.42 10.16 12.32
CA GLU A 193 14.10 10.57 11.10
C GLU A 193 15.60 10.79 11.34
N ASP A 194 16.41 10.57 10.31
CA ASP A 194 17.83 10.97 10.32
C ASP A 194 18.03 12.45 9.95
N ALA A 195 19.29 12.91 9.95
CA ALA A 195 19.63 14.30 9.61
C ALA A 195 19.30 14.71 8.15
N LYS A 196 18.93 13.75 7.29
CA LYS A 196 18.50 13.97 5.90
C LYS A 196 16.98 13.79 5.75
N GLY A 197 16.24 13.57 6.85
CA GLY A 197 14.81 13.31 6.83
C GLY A 197 14.46 11.94 6.23
N TRP A 198 15.33 10.94 6.34
CA TRP A 198 15.00 9.56 6.03
C TRP A 198 14.41 8.88 7.25
N PHE A 199 13.43 8.02 7.04
CA PHE A 199 12.87 7.17 8.09
C PHE A 199 13.97 6.31 8.72
N VAL A 200 13.97 6.26 10.05
CA VAL A 200 14.84 5.42 10.85
C VAL A 200 14.00 4.67 11.88
N GLU A 201 14.28 3.38 11.99
CA GLU A 201 13.72 2.48 12.98
C GLU A 201 14.76 2.16 14.06
N ASP A 202 14.31 2.08 15.31
CA ASP A 202 15.06 1.44 16.40
C ASP A 202 14.76 -0.07 16.42
N GLU A 203 15.59 -0.84 15.70
CA GLU A 203 15.44 -2.29 15.48
C GLU A 203 15.32 -3.08 16.80
N ASP A 204 16.11 -2.72 17.83
CA ASP A 204 16.11 -3.40 19.14
C ASP A 204 14.75 -3.26 19.86
N ARG A 205 14.03 -2.17 19.61
CA ARG A 205 12.74 -1.87 20.25
C ARG A 205 11.56 -2.24 19.37
N PHE A 206 11.75 -2.32 18.06
CA PHE A 206 10.68 -2.53 17.10
C PHE A 206 9.99 -3.88 17.28
N GLU A 207 10.75 -4.99 17.39
CA GLU A 207 10.16 -6.33 17.55
C GLU A 207 9.21 -6.39 18.77
N ALA A 208 9.66 -5.85 19.91
CA ALA A 208 8.86 -5.81 21.13
C ALA A 208 7.65 -4.87 20.98
N PHE A 209 7.82 -3.73 20.30
CA PHE A 209 6.75 -2.77 20.03
C PHE A 209 5.66 -3.39 19.15
N GLU A 210 6.04 -3.95 18.01
CA GLU A 210 5.16 -4.59 17.05
C GLU A 210 4.42 -5.76 17.67
N LYS A 211 5.15 -6.68 18.33
CA LYS A 211 4.52 -7.82 19.00
C LYS A 211 3.48 -7.38 20.02
N ASN A 212 3.78 -6.38 20.85
CA ASN A 212 2.84 -5.85 21.83
C ASN A 212 1.62 -5.18 21.19
N TYR A 213 1.80 -4.58 20.01
CA TYR A 213 0.71 -4.00 19.24
C TYR A 213 -0.18 -5.11 18.66
N LEU A 214 0.40 -6.10 17.99
CA LEU A 214 -0.31 -7.22 17.37
C LEU A 214 -1.04 -8.09 18.40
N ASP A 215 -0.43 -8.38 19.55
CA ASP A 215 -1.04 -9.16 20.64
C ASP A 215 -2.30 -8.49 21.23
N LYS A 216 -2.46 -7.18 21.07
CA LYS A 216 -3.65 -6.44 21.53
C LYS A 216 -4.79 -6.49 20.52
N HIS A 217 -4.47 -6.50 19.23
CA HIS A 217 -5.47 -6.37 18.15
C HIS A 217 -5.88 -7.73 17.55
N ASN A 218 -5.03 -8.75 17.65
CA ASN A 218 -5.32 -10.10 17.14
C ASN A 218 -6.05 -11.02 18.15
N LYS A 219 -6.67 -10.47 19.20
CA LYS A 219 -7.43 -11.23 20.22
C LYS A 219 -8.89 -11.48 19.85
N HIS A 220 -9.26 -11.26 18.59
CA HIS A 220 -10.63 -11.34 18.07
C HIS A 220 -10.69 -12.29 16.87
#